data_AF-A0A101V1A2-F1
#
_entry.id   AF-A0A101V1A2-F1
#
_cell.length_a   1.000
_cell.length_b   1.000
_cell.length_c   1.000
_cell.angle_alpha   90.00
_cell.angle_beta   90.00
_cell.angle_gamma   90.00
#
_symmetry.space_group_name_H-M   'P 1'
#
loop_
_entity.id
_entity.type
_entity.pdbx_description
1 polymer ?
#
loop_
_entity_poly.entity_id
_entity_poly.type
_entity_poly.pdbx_seq_one_letter_code
_entity_poly.pdbx_strand_id
1 'polypeptide(L)' 'MRVLGIEVGNPVERVRARVATRAEAQALGMTAPGPALFVERTYYDQATGRPVETVGIVMRGDRWVAIYGEQPQA' A
#
# COMPACT_ATOMS: atom_id res chain seq x y z
N MET A 1 -2.07 -13.66 10.26
CA MET A 1 -2.20 -13.00 11.58
C MET A 1 -3.67 -13.04 11.97
N ARG A 2 -4.03 -13.59 13.13
CA ARG A 2 -5.42 -13.65 13.60
C ARG A 2 -5.61 -12.62 14.71
N VAL A 3 -6.42 -11.59 14.44
CA VAL A 3 -6.78 -10.56 15.40
C VAL A 3 -8.29 -10.37 15.33
N LEU A 4 -8.97 -10.35 16.48
CA LEU A 4 -10.44 -10.19 16.57
C LEU A 4 -11.25 -11.28 15.85
N GLY A 5 -10.69 -12.49 15.72
CA GLY A 5 -11.36 -13.61 15.07
C GLY A 5 -11.36 -13.56 13.53
N ILE A 6 -10.72 -12.55 12.93
CA ILE A 6 -10.55 -12.42 11.49
C ILE A 6 -9.16 -12.91 11.10
N GLU A 7 -9.11 -13.78 10.10
CA GLU A 7 -7.85 -14.32 9.58
C GLU A 7 -7.52 -13.65 8.24
N VAL A 8 -6.51 -12.78 8.25
CA VAL A 8 -6.04 -12.10 7.04
C VAL A 8 -4.77 -12.76 6.50
N GLY A 9 -4.72 -12.91 5.18
CA GLY A 9 -3.56 -13.37 4.42
C GLY A 9 -2.94 -12.23 3.59
N ASN A 10 -2.39 -12.57 2.42
CA ASN A 10 -1.85 -11.56 1.50
C ASN A 10 -2.97 -10.63 1.00
N PRO A 11 -2.76 -9.31 0.97
CA PRO A 11 -3.75 -8.39 0.43
C PRO A 11 -3.77 -8.41 -1.10
N VAL A 12 -4.84 -7.87 -1.68
CA VAL A 12 -4.86 -7.48 -3.09
C VAL A 12 -4.46 -6.00 -3.19
N GLU A 13 -3.47 -5.71 -4.02
CA GLU A 13 -2.96 -4.34 -4.22
C GLU A 13 -3.09 -3.86 -5.66
N ARG A 14 -3.42 -2.58 -5.83
CA ARG A 14 -3.26 -1.84 -7.08
C ARG A 14 -2.25 -0.74 -6.85
N VAL A 15 -1.10 -0.85 -7.50
CA VAL A 15 0.03 0.06 -7.30
C VAL A 15 0.28 0.86 -8.56
N ARG A 16 0.35 2.17 -8.39
CA ARG A 16 0.44 3.14 -9.49
C ARG A 16 1.47 4.22 -9.15
N ALA A 17 2.21 4.68 -10.15
CA ALA A 17 2.98 5.91 -10.03
C ALA A 17 2.13 7.11 -10.44
N ARG A 18 2.19 8.20 -9.67
CA ARG A 18 1.62 9.50 -10.06
C ARG A 18 2.37 10.64 -9.40
N VAL A 19 2.13 11.87 -9.85
CA VAL A 19 2.56 13.06 -9.11
C VAL A 19 1.70 13.19 -7.85
N ALA A 20 2.34 13.46 -6.70
CA ALA A 20 1.65 13.77 -5.46
C ALA A 20 0.78 15.03 -5.62
N THR A 21 -0.38 15.07 -4.97
CA THR A 21 -1.12 16.33 -4.85
C THR A 21 -0.35 17.31 -3.96
N ARG A 22 -0.71 18.59 -3.98
CA ARG A 22 -0.09 19.58 -3.08
C ARG A 22 -0.28 19.24 -1.61
N ALA A 23 -1.47 18.79 -1.22
CA ALA A 23 -1.77 18.40 0.15
C ALA A 23 -0.95 17.17 0.59
N GLU A 24 -0.83 16.17 -0.28
CA GLU A 24 0.01 15.00 -0.04
C GLU A 24 1.49 15.37 0.07
N ALA A 25 1.99 16.23 -0.83
CA ALA A 25 3.37 16.71 -0.79
C ALA A 25 3.68 17.42 0.53
N GLN A 26 2.76 18.27 1.02
CA GLN A 26 2.89 18.93 2.31
C GLN A 26 2.89 17.92 3.46
N ALA A 27 1.95 16.97 3.49
CA ALA A 27 1.86 15.94 4.52
C ALA A 27 3.10 15.02 4.54
N LEU A 28 3.73 14.80 3.38
CA LEU A 28 4.93 13.98 3.20
C LEU A 28 6.24 14.77 3.38
N GLY A 29 6.17 16.05 3.73
CA GLY A 29 7.34 16.92 3.93
C GLY A 29 8.17 17.10 2.65
N MET A 30 7.51 17.18 1.50
CA MET A 30 8.14 17.44 0.20
C MET A 30 8.19 18.95 -0.05
N THR A 31 9.28 19.44 -0.65
CA THR A 31 9.41 20.86 -1.03
C THR A 31 8.41 21.25 -2.13
N ALA A 32 8.17 20.36 -3.08
CA ALA A 32 7.20 20.52 -4.16
C ALA A 32 6.56 19.17 -4.51
N PRO A 33 5.36 19.15 -5.13
CA PRO A 33 4.79 17.95 -5.72
C PRO A 33 5.77 17.23 -6.64
N GLY A 34 5.87 15.91 -6.49
CA GLY A 34 6.79 15.08 -7.26
C GLY A 34 6.30 13.63 -7.36
N PRO A 35 7.10 12.72 -7.94
CA PRO A 35 6.73 11.32 -8.09
C PRO A 35 6.40 10.66 -6.75
N ALA A 36 5.27 9.97 -6.70
CA ALA A 36 4.79 9.22 -5.56
C ALA A 36 4.24 7.86 -5.99
N LEU A 37 4.37 6.89 -5.09
CA LEU A 37 3.70 5.61 -5.19
C LEU A 37 2.31 5.74 -4.54
N PHE A 38 1.28 5.38 -5.30
CA PHE A 38 -0.08 5.29 -4.82
C PHE A 38 -0.49 3.81 -4.76
N VAL A 39 -0.82 3.33 -3.57
CA VAL A 39 -1.20 1.94 -3.31
C VAL A 39 -2.64 1.92 -2.82
N GLU A 40 -3.51 1.23 -3.55
CA GLU A 40 -4.81 0.82 -3.04
C GLU A 40 -4.68 -0.63 -2.58
N ARG A 41 -4.94 -0.90 -1.31
CA ARG A 41 -4.78 -2.21 -0.70
C ARG A 41 -6.10 -2.64 -0.08
N THR A 42 -6.48 -3.90 -0.30
CA THR A 42 -7.61 -4.53 0.41
C THR A 42 -7.18 -5.85 1.03
N TYR A 43 -7.44 -6.00 2.33
CA TYR A 43 -7.37 -7.28 3.03
C TYR A 43 -8.72 -7.98 3.00
N TYR A 44 -8.66 -9.30 2.90
CA TYR A 44 -9.82 -10.17 2.93
C TYR A 44 -9.70 -11.18 4.07
N ASP A 45 -10.84 -11.48 4.70
CA ASP A 45 -10.96 -12.63 5.58
C ASP A 45 -10.80 -13.91 4.77
N GLN A 46 -9.79 -14.72 5.09
CA GLN A 46 -9.47 -15.95 4.37
C GLN A 46 -10.59 -16.98 4.44
N ALA A 47 -11.36 -17.01 5.54
CA ALA A 47 -12.43 -17.99 5.71
C ALA A 47 -13.65 -17.68 4.83
N THR A 48 -13.92 -16.40 4.57
CA THR A 48 -15.19 -15.96 3.95
C THR A 48 -15.00 -15.22 2.64
N GLY A 49 -13.79 -14.81 2.29
CA GLY A 49 -13.50 -13.93 1.15
C GLY A 49 -14.06 -12.51 1.30
N ARG A 50 -14.57 -12.14 2.48
CA ARG A 50 -15.15 -10.82 2.73
C ARG A 50 -14.03 -9.76 2.86
N PRO A 51 -14.14 -8.57 2.23
CA PRO A 51 -13.19 -7.49 2.46
C PRO A 51 -13.32 -6.98 3.90
N VAL A 52 -12.19 -6.81 4.57
CA VAL A 52 -12.15 -6.39 5.99
C VAL A 52 -11.46 -5.06 6.22
N GLU A 53 -10.54 -4.67 5.34
CA GLU A 53 -9.88 -3.37 5.35
C GLU A 53 -9.58 -2.96 3.91
N THR A 54 -9.87 -1.71 3.56
CA THR A 54 -9.42 -1.08 2.32
C THR A 54 -8.77 0.25 2.63
N VAL A 55 -7.57 0.48 2.10
CA VAL A 55 -6.80 1.70 2.37
C VAL A 55 -6.13 2.22 1.10
N GLY A 56 -6.03 3.55 1.01
CA GLY A 56 -5.17 4.25 0.06
C GLY A 56 -3.92 4.76 0.77
N ILE A 57 -2.74 4.44 0.24
CA ILE A 57 -1.44 4.81 0.80
C ILE A 57 -0.67 5.63 -0.25
N VAL A 58 -0.09 6.75 0.17
CA VAL A 58 0.79 7.58 -0.67
C VAL A 58 2.18 7.58 -0.07
N MET A 59 3.18 7.16 -0.84
CA MET A 59 4.58 7.13 -0.43
C MET A 59 5.43 7.93 -1.40
N ARG A 60 6.46 8.61 -0.90
CA ARG A 60 7.36 9.39 -1.75
C ARG A 60 8.17 8.45 -2.66
N GLY A 61 8.16 8.73 -3.97
CA GLY A 61 8.88 7.91 -4.96
C GLY A 61 10.40 8.05 -4.88
N ASP A 62 10.91 9.08 -4.21
CA ASP A 62 12.34 9.28 -3.96
C ASP A 62 12.86 8.52 -2.72
N ARG A 63 11.97 7.91 -1.94
CA ARG A 63 12.32 7.20 -0.69
C ARG A 63 11.86 5.74 -0.64
N TRP A 64 10.86 5.38 -1.41
CA TRP A 64 10.22 4.08 -1.33
C TRP A 64 10.10 3.41 -2.69
N VAL A 65 10.22 2.09 -2.67
CA VAL A 65 10.04 1.20 -3.82
C VAL A 65 9.13 0.05 -3.40
N ALA A 66 8.26 -0.40 -4.29
CA ALA A 66 7.53 -1.66 -4.11
C ALA A 66 8.34 -2.80 -4.73
N ILE A 67 8.59 -3.84 -3.94
CA ILE A 67 9.27 -5.06 -4.36
C ILE A 67 8.25 -6.19 -4.29
N TYR A 68 8.14 -6.97 -5.37
CA TYR A 68 7.22 -8.10 -5.45
C TYR A 68 7.98 -9.38 -5.75
N GLY A 69 7.41 -10.50 -5.28
CA GLY A 69 8.00 -11.83 -5.39
C GLY A 69 8.69 -12.25 -4.10
N GLU A 70 9.07 -13.52 -4.06
CA GLU A 70 9.86 -14.09 -2.99
C GLU A 70 11.33 -14.08 -3.39
N GLN A 71 12.22 -13.71 -2.46
CA GLN A 71 13.64 -13.93 -2.70
C GLN A 71 13.91 -15.44 -2.67
N PRO A 72 14.74 -15.97 -3.59
CA PRO A 72 15.15 -17.37 -3.51
C PRO A 72 15.77 -17.65 -2.14
N GLN A 73 15.33 -18.72 -1.48
CA GLN A 73 16.02 -19.21 -0.29
C GLN A 73 17.36 -19.82 -0.75
N ALA A 74 18.45 -19.39 -0.12
CA ALA A 74 19.79 -19.94 -0.33
C ALA A 74 19.92 -21.35 0.26
#